data_AF-A0A2T0TTH2-F1
#
_entry.id   AF-A0A2T0TTH2-F1
#
_cell.length_a   1.000
_cell.length_b   1.000
_cell.length_c   1.000
_cell.angle_alpha   90.00
_cell.angle_beta   90.00
_cell.angle_gamma   90.00
#
_symmetry.space_group_name_H-M   'P 1'
#
loop_
_entity.id
_entity.type
_entity.pdbx_description
1 polymer ?
#
loop_
_entity_poly.entity_id
_entity_poly.type
_entity_poly.pdbx_seq_one_letter_code
_entity_poly.pdbx_strand_id
1 'polypeptide(L)'
;MLPPRRVRRVAGPLLIGALVLAVALLPVLVVVALVASLFLPGRLRALRLLGFGLVYLALEVAGLAAAAVLWLASGLGRRLATPAFRAAHYTVLRLLLDALVRAAQRLFALRLVTDGESWSPLDDGVPGSTNAMVVLSRHAGPGDSFLLVQTLMNRDHLRRPRIVLKDLLQADPLIDVYLNRLPSTFVSSGPGAGERAEAAIAELARDLGEEDALLIFPEGANVTPERRVTALRRLRERGLLAAARRAEAMRHLLPPRPGGVAAALRAAPHADVVLVAHTGLEHLSTVRDVWRGLPVDKTLHLRWWFVPAAEVPREEAELTDWLYRWWATIDEWISATSDDTRQQSIDSR
;
A
#
# COMPACT_ATOMS: atom_id res chain seq x y z
N MET A 1 -5.69 4.79 20.69
CA MET A 1 -6.75 5.78 20.36
C MET A 1 -6.09 6.93 19.62
N LEU A 2 -6.70 7.42 18.54
CA LEU A 2 -6.16 8.56 17.79
C LEU A 2 -6.33 9.86 18.56
N PRO A 3 -5.31 10.74 18.59
CA PRO A 3 -5.46 12.06 19.17
C PRO A 3 -6.50 12.89 18.39
N PRO A 4 -7.19 13.84 19.07
CA PRO A 4 -8.18 14.71 18.43
C PRO A 4 -7.61 15.46 17.23
N ARG A 5 -8.45 15.74 16.22
CA ARG A 5 -8.05 16.47 14.99
C ARG A 5 -7.28 17.76 15.26
N ARG A 6 -7.62 18.50 16.33
CA ARG A 6 -6.93 19.74 16.71
C ARG A 6 -5.46 19.51 17.09
N VAL A 7 -5.19 18.43 17.83
CA VAL A 7 -3.83 18.04 18.25
C VAL A 7 -3.01 17.61 17.03
N ARG A 8 -3.61 16.84 16.11
CA ARG A 8 -2.94 16.40 14.89
C ARG A 8 -2.56 17.55 13.96
N ARG A 9 -3.37 18.61 13.90
CA ARG A 9 -3.05 19.80 13.11
C ARG A 9 -1.82 20.57 13.62
N VAL A 10 -1.47 20.45 14.91
CA VAL A 10 -0.25 21.05 15.47
C VAL A 10 1.00 20.28 15.05
N ALA A 11 0.87 19.00 14.68
CA ALA A 11 1.99 18.20 14.22
C ALA A 11 2.64 18.76 12.94
N GLY A 12 1.87 19.41 12.05
CA GLY A 12 2.42 20.02 10.84
C GLY A 12 3.51 21.09 11.11
N PRO A 13 3.21 22.15 11.87
CA PRO A 13 4.23 23.13 12.29
C PRO A 13 5.39 22.52 13.08
N LEU A 14 5.14 21.50 13.91
CA LEU A 14 6.19 20.80 14.65
C LEU A 14 7.17 20.08 13.70
N LEU A 15 6.72 19.55 12.57
CA LEU A 15 7.60 18.94 11.56
C LEU A 15 8.54 19.97 10.92
N ILE A 16 8.11 21.22 10.75
CA ILE A 16 8.99 22.30 10.27
C ILE A 16 10.10 22.55 11.30
N GLY A 17 9.74 22.67 12.58
CA GLY A 17 10.71 22.82 13.67
C GLY A 17 11.66 21.61 13.76
N ALA A 18 11.14 20.40 13.61
CA ALA A 18 11.94 19.18 13.57
C ALA A 18 12.93 19.17 12.40
N LEU A 19 12.51 19.62 11.21
CA LEU A 19 13.38 19.72 10.03
C LEU A 19 14.49 20.74 10.25
N VAL A 20 14.16 21.94 10.75
CA VAL A 20 15.15 22.98 11.07
C VAL A 20 16.16 22.47 12.11
N LEU A 21 15.68 21.81 13.17
CA LEU A 21 16.54 21.23 14.20
C LEU A 21 17.43 20.12 13.63
N ALA A 22 16.88 19.23 12.79
CA ALA A 22 17.62 18.14 12.17
C ALA A 22 18.73 18.67 11.23
N VAL A 23 18.46 19.74 10.49
CA VAL A 23 19.47 20.42 9.65
C VAL A 23 20.53 21.11 10.51
N ALA A 24 20.13 21.81 11.58
CA ALA A 24 21.07 22.46 12.50
C ALA A 24 21.98 21.46 13.21
N LEU A 25 21.45 20.30 13.60
CA LEU A 25 22.18 19.22 14.25
C LEU A 25 22.84 18.25 13.26
N LEU A 26 22.75 18.50 11.95
CA LEU A 26 23.24 17.58 10.93
C LEU A 26 24.71 17.16 11.13
N PRO A 27 25.67 18.06 11.45
CA PRO A 27 27.06 17.66 11.67
C PRO A 27 27.19 16.62 12.81
N VAL A 28 26.46 16.83 13.89
CA VAL A 28 26.46 15.92 15.05
C VAL A 28 25.76 14.61 14.68
N LEU A 29 24.61 14.66 14.02
CA LEU A 29 23.85 13.49 13.59
C LEU A 29 24.65 12.61 12.64
N VAL A 30 25.42 13.19 11.72
CA VAL A 30 26.30 12.46 10.81
C VAL A 30 27.41 11.73 11.58
N VAL A 31 28.08 12.39 12.52
CA VAL A 31 29.11 11.74 13.36
C VAL A 31 28.51 10.60 14.16
N VAL A 32 27.37 10.81 14.83
CA VAL A 32 26.67 9.78 15.59
C VAL A 32 26.26 8.62 14.68
N ALA A 33 25.73 8.89 13.49
CA ALA A 33 25.33 7.86 12.54
C ALA A 33 26.53 7.08 11.97
N LEU A 34 27.68 7.71 11.76
CA LEU A 34 28.92 7.04 11.37
C LEU A 34 29.39 6.09 12.46
N VAL A 35 29.45 6.56 13.72
CA VAL A 35 29.84 5.73 14.87
C VAL A 35 28.85 4.57 15.06
N ALA A 36 27.54 4.85 15.02
CA ALA A 36 26.51 3.82 15.14
C ALA A 36 26.58 2.78 14.00
N SER A 37 26.99 3.20 12.80
CA SER A 37 27.16 2.28 11.66
C SER A 37 28.28 1.26 11.86
N LEU A 38 29.21 1.49 12.80
CA LEU A 38 30.23 0.49 13.18
C LEU A 38 29.64 -0.69 13.95
N PHE A 39 28.51 -0.48 14.64
CA PHE A 39 27.85 -1.48 15.48
C PHE A 39 26.64 -2.13 14.80
N LEU A 40 26.27 -1.67 13.60
CA LEU A 40 25.11 -2.17 12.87
C LEU A 40 25.54 -2.99 11.65
N PRO A 41 24.85 -4.10 11.34
CA PRO A 41 25.14 -4.87 10.14
C PRO A 41 24.74 -4.09 8.88
N GLY A 42 25.63 -4.02 7.90
CA GLY A 42 25.44 -3.33 6.61
C GLY A 42 26.25 -2.04 6.48
N ARG A 43 26.84 -1.80 5.30
CA ARG A 43 27.74 -0.66 5.05
C ARG A 43 27.02 0.67 5.27
N LEU A 44 27.52 1.48 6.21
CA LEU A 44 27.03 2.83 6.53
C LEU A 44 25.51 2.85 6.81
N ARG A 45 24.99 1.79 7.44
CA ARG A 45 23.55 1.60 7.62
C ARG A 45 22.88 2.75 8.36
N ALA A 46 23.43 3.19 9.49
CA ALA A 46 22.82 4.26 10.28
C ALA A 46 22.85 5.59 9.50
N LEU A 47 23.89 5.83 8.70
CA LEU A 47 24.00 7.02 7.86
C LEU A 47 22.94 7.00 6.72
N ARG A 48 22.71 5.84 6.10
CA ARG A 48 21.64 5.67 5.10
C ARG A 48 20.25 5.85 5.70
N LEU A 49 20.01 5.31 6.90
CA LEU A 49 18.76 5.52 7.64
C LEU A 49 18.56 7.00 8.01
N LEU A 50 19.61 7.69 8.47
CA LEU A 50 19.56 9.13 8.74
C LEU A 50 19.22 9.89 7.45
N GLY A 51 19.91 9.61 6.35
CA GLY A 51 19.63 10.23 5.05
C GLY A 51 18.19 10.00 4.59
N PHE A 52 17.69 8.77 4.71
CA PHE A 52 16.31 8.45 4.35
C PHE A 52 15.30 9.17 5.26
N GLY A 53 15.54 9.20 6.57
CA GLY A 53 14.70 9.92 7.53
C GLY A 53 14.66 11.43 7.28
N LEU A 54 15.79 12.04 6.90
CA LEU A 54 15.85 13.45 6.51
C LEU A 54 15.08 13.72 5.22
N VAL A 55 15.20 12.84 4.21
CA VAL A 55 14.41 12.94 2.98
C VAL A 55 12.92 12.81 3.29
N TYR A 56 12.52 11.82 4.09
CA TYR A 56 11.13 11.64 4.50
C TYR A 56 10.60 12.90 5.19
N LEU A 57 11.33 13.45 6.17
CA LEU A 57 10.96 14.67 6.89
C LEU A 57 10.87 15.89 5.96
N ALA A 58 11.78 16.02 4.99
CA ALA A 58 11.71 17.09 4.00
C ALA A 58 10.49 16.96 3.09
N LEU A 59 10.14 15.74 2.66
CA LEU A 59 8.97 15.45 1.84
C LEU A 59 7.66 15.69 2.61
N GLU A 60 7.61 15.33 3.90
CA GLU A 60 6.51 15.67 4.81
C GLU A 60 6.24 17.19 4.82
N VAL A 61 7.28 17.98 5.11
CA VAL A 61 7.17 19.44 5.16
C VAL A 61 6.79 20.03 3.80
N ALA A 62 7.42 19.58 2.72
CA ALA A 62 7.12 20.04 1.37
C ALA A 62 5.69 19.69 0.95
N GLY A 63 5.23 18.49 1.25
CA GLY A 63 3.86 18.03 0.95
C GLY A 63 2.80 18.82 1.70
N LEU A 64 3.03 19.10 2.99
CA LEU A 64 2.15 19.96 3.80
C LEU A 64 2.15 21.40 3.30
N ALA A 65 3.31 21.95 2.93
CA ALA A 65 3.40 23.28 2.34
C ALA A 65 2.63 23.36 1.02
N ALA A 66 2.81 22.40 0.12
CA ALA A 66 2.04 22.32 -1.13
C ALA A 66 0.54 22.19 -0.87
N ALA A 67 0.12 21.39 0.11
CA ALA A 67 -1.27 21.27 0.52
C ALA A 67 -1.82 22.59 1.07
N ALA A 68 -1.02 23.40 1.77
CA ALA A 68 -1.40 24.73 2.23
C ALA A 68 -1.58 25.70 1.05
N VAL A 69 -0.67 25.68 0.07
CA VAL A 69 -0.80 26.48 -1.16
C VAL A 69 -2.07 26.11 -1.93
N LEU A 70 -2.34 24.81 -2.13
CA LEU A 70 -3.57 24.35 -2.79
C LEU A 70 -4.84 24.72 -2.01
N TRP A 71 -4.77 24.74 -0.68
CA TRP A 71 -5.88 25.17 0.16
C TRP A 71 -6.16 26.68 0.00
N LEU A 72 -5.11 27.52 -0.03
CA LEU A 72 -5.24 28.95 -0.31
C LEU A 72 -5.79 29.20 -1.71
N ALA A 73 -5.19 28.57 -2.73
CA ALA A 73 -5.58 28.71 -4.13
C ALA A 73 -7.01 28.26 -4.42
N SER A 74 -7.54 27.30 -3.65
CA SER A 74 -8.94 26.84 -3.74
C SER A 74 -9.93 27.74 -2.99
N GLY A 75 -9.52 28.93 -2.55
CA GLY A 75 -10.35 29.87 -1.81
C GLY A 75 -10.58 29.43 -0.36
N LEU A 76 -9.50 29.14 0.36
CA LEU A 76 -9.52 28.64 1.74
C LEU A 76 -10.32 27.34 1.88
N GLY A 77 -10.17 26.44 0.90
CA GLY A 77 -10.80 25.13 0.91
C GLY A 77 -12.14 25.03 0.18
N ARG A 78 -12.75 26.15 -0.24
CA ARG A 78 -14.10 26.17 -0.84
C ARG A 78 -14.21 25.36 -2.14
N ARG A 79 -13.13 25.26 -2.91
CA ARG A 79 -13.08 24.56 -4.20
C ARG A 79 -12.22 23.30 -4.21
N LEU A 80 -11.82 22.78 -3.03
CA LEU A 80 -10.95 21.60 -2.95
C LEU A 80 -11.56 20.35 -3.59
N ALA A 81 -12.88 20.21 -3.52
CA ALA A 81 -13.58 19.06 -4.08
C ALA A 81 -13.69 19.10 -5.62
N THR A 82 -13.30 20.19 -6.28
CA THR A 82 -13.36 20.29 -7.74
C THR A 82 -12.35 19.37 -8.42
N PRO A 83 -12.61 18.91 -9.67
CA PRO A 83 -11.73 17.99 -10.38
C PRO A 83 -10.28 18.51 -10.52
N ALA A 84 -10.11 19.80 -10.81
CA ALA A 84 -8.80 20.41 -10.97
C ALA A 84 -7.95 20.36 -9.68
N PHE A 85 -8.55 20.70 -8.54
CA PHE A 85 -7.84 20.64 -7.26
C PHE A 85 -7.60 19.20 -6.79
N ARG A 86 -8.52 18.26 -7.07
CA ARG A 86 -8.28 16.83 -6.83
C ARG A 86 -7.09 16.31 -7.64
N ALA A 87 -7.04 16.60 -8.94
CA ALA A 87 -5.94 16.22 -9.81
C ALA A 87 -4.60 16.84 -9.36
N ALA A 88 -4.61 18.08 -8.89
CA ALA A 88 -3.43 18.73 -8.32
C ALA A 88 -2.94 18.01 -7.04
N HIS A 89 -3.83 17.61 -6.14
CA HIS A 89 -3.45 16.86 -4.94
C HIS A 89 -2.88 15.47 -5.30
N TYR A 90 -3.49 14.76 -6.26
CA TYR A 90 -2.94 13.50 -6.76
C TYR A 90 -1.56 13.68 -7.40
N THR A 91 -1.36 14.77 -8.15
CA THR A 91 -0.06 15.07 -8.77
C THR A 91 1.02 15.31 -7.71
N VAL A 92 0.73 16.11 -6.68
CA VAL A 92 1.69 16.33 -5.59
C VAL A 92 1.99 15.03 -4.86
N LEU A 93 0.96 14.25 -4.50
CA LEU A 93 1.15 12.97 -3.83
C LEU A 93 2.00 12.01 -4.67
N ARG A 94 1.77 11.94 -5.98
CA ARG A 94 2.59 11.16 -6.93
C ARG A 94 4.05 11.57 -6.88
N LEU A 95 4.34 12.88 -6.99
CA LEU A 95 5.71 13.39 -6.99
C LEU A 95 6.44 13.12 -5.67
N LEU A 96 5.73 13.22 -4.54
CA LEU A 96 6.28 12.92 -3.21
C LEU A 96 6.60 11.43 -3.08
N LEU A 97 5.68 10.54 -3.46
CA LEU A 97 5.90 9.10 -3.45
C LEU A 97 7.05 8.70 -4.38
N ASP A 98 7.09 9.25 -5.59
CA ASP A 98 8.17 9.03 -6.55
C ASP A 98 9.54 9.45 -5.98
N ALA A 99 9.60 10.59 -5.28
CA ALA A 99 10.81 11.06 -4.62
C ALA A 99 11.24 10.13 -3.47
N LEU A 100 10.28 9.68 -2.65
CA LEU A 100 10.52 8.76 -1.55
C LEU A 100 11.05 7.41 -2.03
N VAL A 101 10.41 6.82 -3.05
CA VAL A 101 10.84 5.54 -3.63
C VAL A 101 12.22 5.66 -4.27
N ARG A 102 12.50 6.73 -5.02
CA ARG A 102 13.86 6.97 -5.56
C ARG A 102 14.91 7.11 -4.45
N ALA A 103 14.57 7.76 -3.33
CA ALA A 103 15.48 7.85 -2.19
C ALA A 103 15.71 6.47 -1.57
N ALA A 104 14.67 5.66 -1.41
CA ALA A 104 14.78 4.28 -0.92
C ALA A 104 15.65 3.42 -1.84
N GLN A 105 15.44 3.48 -3.16
CA GLN A 105 16.23 2.76 -4.16
C GLN A 105 17.72 3.13 -4.09
N ARG A 106 18.04 4.43 -3.98
CA ARG A 106 19.43 4.90 -3.91
C ARG A 106 20.12 4.56 -2.60
N LEU A 107 19.40 4.64 -1.48
CA LEU A 107 19.99 4.48 -0.14
C LEU A 107 20.05 3.01 0.30
N PHE A 108 19.11 2.17 -0.15
CA PHE A 108 19.00 0.77 0.28
C PHE A 108 19.18 -0.25 -0.84
N ALA A 109 19.50 0.19 -2.08
CA ALA A 109 19.64 -0.69 -3.24
C ALA A 109 18.40 -1.58 -3.45
N LEU A 110 17.21 -1.02 -3.20
CA LEU A 110 15.94 -1.71 -3.44
C LEU A 110 15.77 -1.92 -4.95
N ARG A 111 15.72 -3.18 -5.39
CA ARG A 111 15.44 -3.55 -6.77
C ARG A 111 13.98 -4.00 -6.87
N LEU A 112 13.20 -3.38 -7.75
CA LEU A 112 11.88 -3.86 -8.11
C LEU A 112 12.02 -4.67 -9.40
N VAL A 113 11.54 -5.91 -9.39
CA VAL A 113 11.48 -6.79 -10.55
C VAL A 113 10.02 -7.12 -10.78
N THR A 114 9.49 -6.70 -11.91
CA THR A 114 8.16 -7.14 -12.36
C THR A 114 8.36 -8.40 -13.18
N ASP A 115 7.54 -9.42 -12.94
CA ASP A 115 7.54 -10.65 -13.74
C ASP A 115 7.14 -10.30 -15.18
N GLY A 116 7.87 -10.78 -16.19
CA GLY A 116 7.75 -10.31 -17.58
C GLY A 116 6.44 -10.69 -18.28
N GLU A 117 5.67 -11.62 -17.72
CA GLU A 117 4.30 -11.95 -18.14
C GLU A 117 3.22 -11.15 -17.39
N SER A 118 3.61 -10.26 -16.49
CA SER A 118 2.66 -9.46 -15.73
C SER A 118 1.94 -8.50 -16.66
N TRP A 119 0.67 -8.23 -16.34
CA TRP A 119 0.02 -7.04 -16.85
C TRP A 119 0.84 -5.80 -16.43
N SER A 120 1.65 -5.31 -17.36
CA SER A 120 2.19 -3.97 -17.35
C SER A 120 1.42 -3.23 -18.44
N PRO A 121 0.70 -2.14 -18.13
CA PRO A 121 0.10 -1.24 -19.13
C PRO A 121 1.04 -0.73 -20.22
N LEU A 122 2.32 -1.12 -20.22
CA LEU A 122 3.37 -0.60 -21.09
C LEU A 122 4.33 -1.65 -21.66
N ASP A 123 4.40 -2.88 -21.15
CA ASP A 123 5.38 -3.87 -21.67
C ASP A 123 4.94 -4.49 -23.01
N ASP A 124 3.65 -4.35 -23.36
CA ASP A 124 3.08 -4.76 -24.65
C ASP A 124 2.70 -3.58 -25.57
N GLY A 125 2.96 -2.33 -25.13
CA GLY A 125 2.59 -1.12 -25.87
C GLY A 125 1.08 -0.85 -25.93
N VAL A 126 0.27 -1.57 -25.16
CA VAL A 126 -1.18 -1.35 -25.07
C VAL A 126 -1.47 -0.56 -23.79
N PRO A 127 -2.08 0.65 -23.88
CA PRO A 127 -2.52 1.36 -22.69
C PRO A 127 -3.38 0.41 -21.84
N GLY A 128 -2.89 0.08 -20.64
CA GLY A 128 -3.64 -0.76 -19.71
C GLY A 128 -5.06 -0.23 -19.51
N SER A 129 -6.03 -1.12 -19.24
CA SER A 129 -7.49 -0.86 -19.25
C SER A 129 -7.91 0.61 -19.20
N THR A 130 -8.63 1.09 -20.22
CA THR A 130 -9.22 2.44 -20.18
C THR A 130 -10.34 2.58 -19.14
N ASN A 131 -10.73 1.51 -18.45
CA ASN A 131 -11.81 1.52 -17.47
C ASN A 131 -11.31 1.77 -16.05
N ALA A 132 -12.26 2.08 -15.17
CA ALA A 132 -12.08 2.02 -13.73
C ALA A 132 -11.55 0.65 -13.29
N MET A 133 -10.77 0.62 -12.21
CA MET A 133 -10.12 -0.61 -11.75
C MET A 133 -10.42 -0.92 -10.28
N VAL A 134 -10.66 -2.18 -9.96
CA VAL A 134 -10.62 -2.71 -8.60
C VAL A 134 -9.35 -3.54 -8.44
N VAL A 135 -8.42 -3.04 -7.65
CA VAL A 135 -7.10 -3.64 -7.42
C VAL A 135 -7.14 -4.47 -6.15
N LEU A 136 -6.95 -5.79 -6.28
CA LEU A 136 -6.94 -6.76 -5.20
C LEU A 136 -5.51 -7.20 -4.91
N SER A 137 -4.95 -6.75 -3.78
CA SER A 137 -3.57 -7.07 -3.41
C SER A 137 -3.49 -7.91 -2.14
N ARG A 138 -2.45 -8.76 -2.06
CA ARG A 138 -2.01 -9.31 -0.77
C ARG A 138 -1.51 -8.20 0.16
N HIS A 139 -1.58 -8.42 1.47
CA HIS A 139 -1.05 -7.49 2.47
C HIS A 139 0.14 -8.12 3.22
N ALA A 140 1.38 -7.85 2.78
CA ALA A 140 2.58 -8.41 3.41
C ALA A 140 3.30 -7.45 4.38
N GLY A 141 2.99 -6.14 4.34
CA GLY A 141 3.58 -5.15 5.23
C GLY A 141 3.09 -3.72 4.97
N PRO A 142 3.43 -2.77 5.86
CA PRO A 142 3.07 -1.35 5.70
C PRO A 142 3.80 -0.69 4.51
N GLY A 143 5.02 -1.13 4.19
CA GLY A 143 5.80 -0.58 3.06
C GLY A 143 5.21 -0.94 1.69
N ASP A 144 4.66 -2.14 1.55
CA ASP A 144 4.18 -2.66 0.26
C ASP A 144 2.96 -1.90 -0.24
N SER A 145 2.13 -1.39 0.67
CA SER A 145 1.00 -0.53 0.29
C SER A 145 1.47 0.77 -0.35
N PHE A 146 2.58 1.36 0.13
CA PHE A 146 3.14 2.56 -0.49
C PHE A 146 3.74 2.28 -1.86
N LEU A 147 4.45 1.16 -2.01
CA LEU A 147 5.01 0.75 -3.30
C LEU A 147 3.90 0.47 -4.31
N LEU A 148 2.84 -0.23 -3.91
CA LEU A 148 1.69 -0.50 -4.77
C LEU A 148 0.97 0.78 -5.20
N VAL A 149 0.71 1.69 -4.26
CA VAL A 149 0.10 2.99 -4.56
C VAL A 149 1.02 3.82 -5.46
N GLN A 150 2.33 3.82 -5.23
CA GLN A 150 3.28 4.51 -6.08
C GLN A 150 3.28 3.92 -7.49
N THR A 151 3.28 2.59 -7.66
CA THR A 151 3.21 1.95 -8.97
C THR A 151 1.93 2.35 -9.72
N LEU A 152 0.77 2.31 -9.05
CA LEU A 152 -0.50 2.75 -9.63
C LEU A 152 -0.51 4.23 -10.01
N MET A 153 0.18 5.08 -9.24
CA MET A 153 0.24 6.52 -9.50
C MET A 153 1.34 6.91 -10.48
N ASN A 154 2.35 6.07 -10.71
CA ASN A 154 3.52 6.40 -11.53
C ASN A 154 3.08 6.82 -12.94
N ARG A 155 3.96 7.54 -13.66
CA ARG A 155 3.71 8.05 -15.03
C ARG A 155 3.16 7.01 -16.00
N ASP A 156 3.44 5.75 -15.71
CA ASP A 156 3.08 4.61 -16.53
C ASP A 156 1.61 4.21 -16.39
N HIS A 157 1.02 4.46 -15.22
CA HIS A 157 -0.34 4.03 -14.88
C HIS A 157 -1.30 5.21 -14.71
N LEU A 158 -0.78 6.34 -14.21
CA LEU A 158 -1.48 7.60 -13.94
C LEU A 158 -2.84 7.42 -13.25
N ARG A 159 -3.00 6.35 -12.46
CA ARG A 159 -4.25 6.11 -11.75
C ARG A 159 -4.37 7.05 -10.57
N ARG A 160 -5.61 7.21 -10.13
CA ARG A 160 -6.05 7.94 -8.94
C ARG A 160 -6.50 6.91 -7.91
N PRO A 161 -5.60 6.43 -7.04
CA PRO A 161 -5.96 5.41 -6.08
C PRO A 161 -7.02 5.93 -5.11
N ARG A 162 -8.01 5.09 -4.87
CA ARG A 162 -9.00 5.21 -3.81
C ARG A 162 -8.76 4.07 -2.85
N ILE A 163 -8.60 4.37 -1.57
CA ILE A 163 -8.05 3.40 -0.62
C ILE A 163 -8.87 3.44 0.67
N VAL A 164 -9.07 2.26 1.26
CA VAL A 164 -9.59 2.12 2.62
C VAL A 164 -8.43 1.83 3.56
N LEU A 165 -8.27 2.69 4.58
CA LEU A 165 -7.11 2.68 5.46
C LEU A 165 -7.52 2.52 6.92
N LYS A 166 -6.57 2.07 7.74
CA LYS A 166 -6.73 2.12 9.20
C LYS A 166 -6.65 3.56 9.65
N ASP A 167 -7.56 3.93 10.54
CA ASP A 167 -7.63 5.27 11.12
C ASP A 167 -6.30 5.74 11.75
N LEU A 168 -5.52 4.83 12.34
CA LEU A 168 -4.20 5.10 12.93
C LEU A 168 -3.20 5.77 11.98
N LEU A 169 -3.35 5.58 10.66
CA LEU A 169 -2.49 6.23 9.67
C LEU A 169 -2.67 7.76 9.64
N GLN A 170 -3.77 8.28 10.18
CA GLN A 170 -3.95 9.73 10.38
C GLN A 170 -3.03 10.32 11.46
N ALA A 171 -2.23 9.51 12.16
CA ALA A 171 -1.19 10.02 13.05
C ALA A 171 -0.06 10.72 12.27
N ASP A 172 0.14 10.33 11.02
CA ASP A 172 1.02 11.01 10.08
C ASP A 172 0.30 12.25 9.48
N PRO A 173 0.87 13.47 9.59
CA PRO A 173 0.18 14.69 9.17
C PRO A 173 -0.05 14.80 7.66
N LEU A 174 0.90 14.35 6.83
CA LEU A 174 0.74 14.37 5.38
C LEU A 174 -0.35 13.39 4.96
N ILE A 175 -0.33 12.18 5.51
CA ILE A 175 -1.38 11.19 5.26
C ILE A 175 -2.75 11.72 5.71
N ASP A 176 -2.86 12.28 6.92
CA ASP A 176 -4.12 12.88 7.42
C ASP A 176 -4.62 13.99 6.47
N VAL A 177 -3.74 14.87 5.99
CA VAL A 177 -4.13 15.99 5.13
C VAL A 177 -4.54 15.53 3.72
N TYR A 178 -3.74 14.71 3.06
CA TYR A 178 -4.01 14.32 1.67
C TYR A 178 -5.17 13.35 1.56
N LEU A 179 -5.22 12.32 2.42
CA LEU A 179 -6.24 11.29 2.31
C LEU A 179 -7.62 11.77 2.78
N ASN A 180 -7.71 12.80 3.64
CA ASN A 180 -9.00 13.46 3.90
C ASN A 180 -9.43 14.44 2.78
N ARG A 181 -8.57 14.75 1.80
CA ARG A 181 -8.87 15.62 0.65
C ARG A 181 -9.08 14.87 -0.66
N LEU A 182 -8.59 13.65 -0.73
CA LEU A 182 -8.76 12.72 -1.85
C LEU A 182 -9.87 11.70 -1.53
N PRO A 183 -10.46 11.03 -2.54
CA PRO A 183 -11.43 9.95 -2.35
C PRO A 183 -10.83 8.73 -1.63
N SER A 184 -10.73 8.80 -0.30
CA SER A 184 -10.27 7.71 0.55
C SER A 184 -11.06 7.68 1.86
N THR A 185 -11.07 6.54 2.53
CA THR A 185 -11.82 6.39 3.79
C THR A 185 -10.99 5.73 4.86
N PHE A 186 -11.07 6.27 6.08
CA PHE A 186 -10.46 5.71 7.27
C PHE A 186 -11.48 4.89 8.06
N VAL A 187 -11.13 3.64 8.38
CA VAL A 187 -11.97 2.74 9.17
C VAL A 187 -11.28 2.42 10.49
N SER A 188 -12.01 2.60 11.58
CA SER A 188 -11.57 2.27 12.93
C SER A 188 -11.78 0.80 13.25
N SER A 189 -10.80 0.20 13.93
CA SER A 189 -10.90 -1.15 14.49
C SER A 189 -11.94 -1.18 15.62
N GLY A 190 -12.83 -2.18 15.63
CA GLY A 190 -13.84 -2.35 16.68
C GLY A 190 -15.00 -3.27 16.28
N PRO A 191 -16.00 -3.46 17.15
CA PRO A 191 -17.24 -4.16 16.79
C PRO A 191 -17.89 -3.53 15.53
N GLY A 192 -18.43 -4.36 14.65
CA GLY A 192 -19.03 -3.91 13.38
C GLY A 192 -18.04 -3.29 12.38
N ALA A 193 -16.72 -3.39 12.60
CA ALA A 193 -15.73 -2.81 11.68
C ALA A 193 -15.77 -3.46 10.28
N GLY A 194 -16.21 -4.72 10.18
CA GLY A 194 -16.40 -5.40 8.89
C GLY A 194 -17.48 -4.72 8.04
N GLU A 195 -18.70 -4.64 8.56
CA GLU A 195 -19.84 -3.98 7.89
C GLU A 195 -19.55 -2.51 7.56
N ARG A 196 -18.92 -1.77 8.48
CA ARG A 196 -18.50 -0.39 8.23
C ARG A 196 -17.46 -0.29 7.12
N ALA A 197 -16.52 -1.24 7.04
CA ALA A 197 -15.55 -1.28 5.96
C ALA A 197 -16.22 -1.62 4.63
N GLU A 198 -17.16 -2.58 4.59
CA GLU A 198 -17.90 -2.94 3.38
C GLU A 198 -18.73 -1.78 2.85
N ALA A 199 -19.45 -1.07 3.73
CA ALA A 199 -20.19 0.14 3.35
C ALA A 199 -19.27 1.25 2.82
N ALA A 200 -18.13 1.47 3.47
CA ALA A 200 -17.13 2.43 3.01
C ALA A 200 -16.52 2.06 1.65
N ILE A 201 -16.28 0.76 1.42
CA ILE A 201 -15.77 0.26 0.14
C ILE A 201 -16.82 0.48 -0.96
N ALA A 202 -18.08 0.14 -0.72
CA ALA A 202 -19.16 0.39 -1.68
C ALA A 202 -19.32 1.88 -2.01
N GLU A 203 -19.19 2.75 -1.00
CA GLU A 203 -19.23 4.21 -1.19
C GLU A 203 -18.10 4.70 -2.10
N LEU A 204 -16.86 4.27 -1.84
CA LEU A 204 -15.69 4.65 -2.64
C LEU A 204 -15.72 4.09 -4.07
N ALA A 205 -16.40 2.96 -4.26
CA ALA A 205 -16.54 2.30 -5.55
C ALA A 205 -17.59 2.95 -6.46
N ARG A 206 -18.63 3.57 -5.90
CA ARG A 206 -19.85 3.95 -6.64
C ARG A 206 -19.60 4.88 -7.84
N ASP A 207 -18.66 5.81 -7.71
CA ASP A 207 -18.33 6.81 -8.73
C ASP A 207 -16.89 6.65 -9.27
N LEU A 208 -16.40 5.41 -9.36
CA LEU A 208 -15.11 5.14 -10.00
C LEU A 208 -15.14 5.54 -11.48
N GLY A 209 -14.31 6.52 -11.84
CA GLY A 209 -14.04 6.91 -13.22
C GLY A 209 -12.90 6.10 -13.84
N GLU A 210 -12.67 6.33 -15.13
CA GLU A 210 -11.66 5.64 -15.95
C GLU A 210 -10.24 5.73 -15.37
N GLU A 211 -9.87 6.87 -14.76
CA GLU A 211 -8.55 7.04 -14.15
C GLU A 211 -8.48 6.50 -12.70
N ASP A 212 -9.59 6.07 -12.10
CA ASP A 212 -9.62 5.66 -10.69
C ASP A 212 -9.25 4.18 -10.51
N ALA A 213 -8.54 3.91 -9.41
CA ALA A 213 -8.20 2.55 -9.00
C ALA A 213 -8.57 2.34 -7.53
N LEU A 214 -9.57 1.53 -7.24
CA LEU A 214 -9.94 1.16 -5.87
C LEU A 214 -9.03 0.05 -5.37
N LEU A 215 -8.17 0.36 -4.40
CA LEU A 215 -7.28 -0.61 -3.79
C LEU A 215 -7.92 -1.29 -2.57
N ILE A 216 -8.03 -2.61 -2.63
CA ILE A 216 -8.57 -3.47 -1.57
C ILE A 216 -7.51 -4.52 -1.20
N PHE A 217 -7.40 -4.79 0.10
CA PHE A 217 -6.64 -5.91 0.63
C PHE A 217 -7.61 -6.95 1.21
N PRO A 218 -8.05 -7.97 0.44
CA PRO A 218 -9.10 -8.89 0.87
C PRO A 218 -8.79 -9.67 2.14
N GLU A 219 -7.52 -9.84 2.50
CA GLU A 219 -7.09 -10.44 3.77
C GLU A 219 -7.49 -9.59 5.00
N GLY A 220 -7.54 -8.27 4.82
CA GLY A 220 -7.87 -7.28 5.86
C GLY A 220 -6.82 -7.08 6.94
N ALA A 221 -5.69 -7.79 6.88
CA ALA A 221 -4.59 -7.71 7.84
C ALA A 221 -3.30 -8.34 7.28
N ASN A 222 -2.14 -7.93 7.81
CA ASN A 222 -0.89 -8.64 7.53
C ASN A 222 -0.95 -10.08 8.04
N VAL A 223 -0.32 -10.99 7.30
CA VAL A 223 -0.17 -12.39 7.66
C VAL A 223 0.68 -12.52 8.92
N THR A 224 0.15 -13.19 9.94
CA THR A 224 0.92 -13.66 11.10
C THR A 224 0.44 -15.06 11.49
N PRO A 225 1.27 -15.90 12.14
CA PRO A 225 0.87 -17.23 12.57
C PRO A 225 -0.41 -17.23 13.40
N GLU A 226 -0.54 -16.29 14.35
CA GLU A 226 -1.70 -16.18 15.24
C GLU A 226 -2.96 -15.79 14.47
N ARG A 227 -2.84 -14.86 13.51
CA ARG A 227 -3.95 -14.43 12.65
C ARG A 227 -4.41 -15.55 11.73
N ARG A 228 -3.47 -16.35 11.22
CA ARG A 228 -3.77 -17.51 10.38
C ARG A 228 -4.56 -18.56 11.15
N VAL A 229 -4.09 -18.95 12.34
CA VAL A 229 -4.81 -19.88 13.22
C VAL A 229 -6.20 -19.35 13.56
N THR A 230 -6.31 -18.06 13.90
CA THR A 230 -7.59 -17.43 14.20
C THR A 230 -8.55 -17.42 13.00
N ALA A 231 -8.05 -17.14 11.79
CA ALA A 231 -8.85 -17.13 10.57
C ALA A 231 -9.38 -18.53 10.22
N LEU A 232 -8.54 -19.55 10.31
CA LEU A 232 -8.93 -20.95 10.10
C LEU A 232 -9.98 -21.40 11.12
N ARG A 233 -9.77 -21.09 12.41
CA ARG A 233 -10.74 -21.40 13.46
C ARG A 233 -12.10 -20.76 13.17
N ARG A 234 -12.13 -19.48 12.79
CA ARG A 234 -13.37 -18.76 12.45
C ARG A 234 -14.10 -19.37 11.25
N LEU A 235 -13.38 -19.84 10.23
CA LEU A 235 -13.99 -20.52 9.09
C LEU A 235 -14.67 -21.83 9.53
N ARG A 236 -14.01 -22.62 10.39
CA ARG A 236 -14.56 -23.87 10.93
C ARG A 236 -15.74 -23.63 11.85
N GLU A 237 -15.67 -22.65 12.76
CA GLU A 237 -16.76 -22.25 13.66
C GLU A 237 -18.02 -21.81 12.88
N ARG A 238 -17.84 -21.20 11.70
CA ARG A 238 -18.94 -20.78 10.80
C ARG A 238 -19.45 -21.90 9.90
N GLY A 239 -18.95 -23.14 10.03
CA GLY A 239 -19.33 -24.26 9.17
C GLY A 239 -18.80 -24.18 7.74
N LEU A 240 -17.89 -23.25 7.43
CA LEU A 240 -17.33 -23.03 6.09
C LEU A 240 -16.17 -24.01 5.81
N LEU A 241 -16.45 -25.31 5.85
CA LEU A 241 -15.43 -26.37 5.81
C LEU A 241 -14.64 -26.43 4.49
N ALA A 242 -15.28 -26.12 3.36
CA ALA A 242 -14.59 -26.07 2.06
C ALA A 242 -13.60 -24.89 2.01
N ALA A 243 -14.02 -23.71 2.47
CA ALA A 243 -13.17 -22.53 2.56
C ALA A 243 -12.01 -22.74 3.55
N ALA A 244 -12.26 -23.42 4.68
CA ALA A 244 -11.22 -23.78 5.64
C ALA A 244 -10.15 -24.70 5.01
N ARG A 245 -10.56 -25.74 4.28
CA ARG A 245 -9.64 -26.64 3.56
C ARG A 245 -8.77 -25.91 2.54
N ARG A 246 -9.36 -25.00 1.76
CA ARG A 246 -8.60 -24.17 0.80
C ARG A 246 -7.64 -23.22 1.51
N ALA A 247 -8.06 -22.63 2.63
CA ALA A 247 -7.24 -21.75 3.44
C ALA A 247 -6.07 -22.47 4.14
N GLU A 248 -6.24 -23.74 4.48
CA GLU A 248 -5.17 -24.60 5.01
C GLU A 248 -4.11 -24.89 3.94
N ALA A 249 -4.51 -25.06 2.68
CA ALA A 249 -3.61 -25.33 1.57
C ALA A 249 -2.71 -24.14 1.21
N MET A 250 -3.22 -22.90 1.30
CA MET A 250 -2.43 -21.68 1.06
C MET A 250 -1.39 -21.49 2.16
N ARG A 251 -0.10 -21.30 1.90
CA ARG A 251 0.96 -21.20 2.93
C ARG A 251 1.34 -19.76 3.29
N HIS A 252 1.23 -18.86 2.34
CA HIS A 252 1.79 -17.51 2.39
C HIS A 252 0.74 -16.42 2.63
N LEU A 253 -0.56 -16.74 2.47
CA LEU A 253 -1.66 -15.78 2.58
C LEU A 253 -2.62 -16.11 3.72
N LEU A 254 -3.36 -15.09 4.20
CA LEU A 254 -4.60 -15.31 4.94
C LEU A 254 -5.76 -15.61 3.96
N PRO A 255 -6.80 -16.34 4.40
CA PRO A 255 -8.00 -16.51 3.58
C PRO A 255 -8.62 -15.15 3.23
N PRO A 256 -8.98 -14.91 1.96
CA PRO A 256 -9.60 -13.68 1.56
C PRO A 256 -11.01 -13.55 2.18
N ARG A 257 -11.40 -12.31 2.47
CA ARG A 257 -12.75 -11.97 2.93
C ARG A 257 -13.54 -11.41 1.74
N PRO A 258 -14.57 -12.12 1.26
CA PRO A 258 -15.28 -11.74 0.04
C PRO A 258 -16.13 -10.47 0.20
N GLY A 259 -16.63 -10.16 1.41
CA GLY A 259 -17.60 -9.09 1.62
C GLY A 259 -17.17 -7.72 1.08
N GLY A 260 -15.93 -7.30 1.34
CA GLY A 260 -15.41 -6.04 0.80
C GLY A 260 -15.27 -6.04 -0.72
N VAL A 261 -14.82 -7.16 -1.30
CA VAL A 261 -14.67 -7.32 -2.75
C VAL A 261 -16.05 -7.32 -3.43
N ALA A 262 -17.01 -8.06 -2.87
CA ALA A 262 -18.39 -8.08 -3.34
C ALA A 262 -19.05 -6.70 -3.26
N ALA A 263 -18.84 -5.96 -2.18
CA ALA A 263 -19.33 -4.59 -2.01
C ALA A 263 -18.79 -3.65 -3.09
N ALA A 264 -17.49 -3.73 -3.40
CA ALA A 264 -16.86 -2.94 -4.46
C ALA A 264 -17.42 -3.27 -5.84
N LEU A 265 -17.43 -4.55 -6.22
CA LEU A 265 -17.83 -5.00 -7.56
C LEU A 265 -19.33 -4.82 -7.82
N ARG A 266 -20.16 -4.89 -6.76
CA ARG A 266 -21.58 -4.56 -6.87
C ARG A 266 -21.81 -3.07 -7.11
N ALA A 267 -21.00 -2.21 -6.49
CA ALA A 267 -21.09 -0.76 -6.64
C ALA A 267 -20.42 -0.25 -7.93
N ALA A 268 -19.42 -0.96 -8.46
CA ALA A 268 -18.71 -0.64 -9.69
C ALA A 268 -18.68 -1.85 -10.63
N PRO A 269 -19.83 -2.28 -11.19
CA PRO A 269 -19.90 -3.47 -12.01
C PRO A 269 -19.15 -3.34 -13.34
N HIS A 270 -18.87 -2.11 -13.78
CA HIS A 270 -18.09 -1.78 -14.97
C HIS A 270 -16.58 -1.82 -14.77
N ALA A 271 -16.10 -1.92 -13.53
CA ALA A 271 -14.67 -1.86 -13.25
C ALA A 271 -13.98 -3.20 -13.54
N ASP A 272 -12.85 -3.12 -14.21
CA ASP A 272 -11.98 -4.28 -14.41
C ASP A 272 -11.29 -4.65 -13.09
N VAL A 273 -10.92 -5.93 -12.93
CA VAL A 273 -10.22 -6.39 -11.73
C VAL A 273 -8.75 -6.64 -12.05
N VAL A 274 -7.88 -6.12 -11.19
CA VAL A 274 -6.46 -6.42 -11.24
C VAL A 274 -6.01 -7.04 -9.93
N LEU A 275 -5.43 -8.23 -10.04
CA LEU A 275 -4.87 -8.95 -8.91
C LEU A 275 -3.38 -8.68 -8.83
N VAL A 276 -2.89 -8.42 -7.62
CA VAL A 276 -1.49 -8.07 -7.39
C VAL A 276 -0.89 -8.98 -6.34
N ALA A 277 0.16 -9.68 -6.76
CA ALA A 277 1.06 -10.40 -5.88
C ALA A 277 2.40 -9.66 -5.83
N HIS A 278 3.05 -9.79 -4.69
CA HIS A 278 4.44 -9.37 -4.54
C HIS A 278 5.15 -10.31 -3.58
N THR A 279 6.48 -10.44 -3.66
CA THR A 279 7.29 -11.20 -2.68
C THR A 279 8.69 -10.59 -2.56
N GLY A 280 9.34 -10.76 -1.40
CA GLY A 280 10.70 -10.26 -1.13
C GLY A 280 10.81 -9.28 0.05
N LEU A 281 9.67 -8.88 0.64
CA LEU A 281 9.58 -8.01 1.82
C LEU A 281 8.80 -8.64 2.99
N GLU A 282 8.51 -9.94 2.96
CA GLU A 282 7.66 -10.66 3.94
C GLU A 282 8.08 -10.47 5.40
N HIS A 283 9.37 -10.21 5.64
CA HIS A 283 9.93 -10.10 6.98
C HIS A 283 9.71 -8.71 7.61
N LEU A 284 9.13 -7.75 6.89
CA LEU A 284 8.90 -6.37 7.35
C LEU A 284 7.46 -6.18 7.84
N SER A 285 7.07 -6.98 8.82
CA SER A 285 5.67 -7.01 9.30
C SER A 285 5.27 -5.82 10.19
N THR A 286 6.25 -5.12 10.77
CA THR A 286 6.06 -3.95 11.64
C THR A 286 6.98 -2.78 11.28
N VAL A 287 6.66 -1.56 11.71
CA VAL A 287 7.57 -0.39 11.61
C VAL A 287 8.91 -0.72 12.26
N ARG A 288 8.90 -1.46 13.38
CA ARG A 288 10.13 -1.92 14.04
C ARG A 288 10.94 -2.89 13.17
N ASP A 289 10.28 -3.73 12.38
CA ASP A 289 10.93 -4.63 11.43
C ASP A 289 11.44 -3.89 10.19
N VAL A 290 10.75 -2.84 9.74
CA VAL A 290 11.30 -1.91 8.72
C VAL A 290 12.58 -1.25 9.26
N TRP A 291 12.60 -0.80 10.51
CA TRP A 291 13.80 -0.21 11.13
C TRP A 291 14.93 -1.24 11.38
N ARG A 292 14.59 -2.46 11.85
CA ARG A 292 15.56 -3.54 12.16
C ARG A 292 15.98 -4.35 10.95
N GLY A 293 15.17 -4.33 9.92
CA GLY A 293 15.25 -5.23 8.80
C GLY A 293 15.13 -4.50 7.47
N LEU A 294 15.39 -3.19 7.35
CA LEU A 294 15.80 -2.55 6.09
C LEU A 294 17.17 -3.13 5.73
N PRO A 295 17.24 -4.24 4.98
CA PRO A 295 18.49 -4.83 4.60
C PRO A 295 18.95 -4.05 3.39
N VAL A 296 20.25 -3.95 3.24
CA VAL A 296 20.83 -3.54 1.98
C VAL A 296 20.56 -4.68 0.98
N ASP A 297 20.19 -4.37 -0.26
CA ASP A 297 20.08 -5.32 -1.38
C ASP A 297 18.89 -6.29 -1.29
N LYS A 298 17.67 -5.77 -1.40
CA LYS A 298 16.45 -6.58 -1.54
C LYS A 298 15.82 -6.42 -2.92
N THR A 299 15.42 -7.56 -3.49
CA THR A 299 14.61 -7.62 -4.70
C THR A 299 13.15 -7.84 -4.31
N LEU A 300 12.27 -6.91 -4.68
CA LEU A 300 10.83 -7.08 -4.60
C LEU A 300 10.33 -7.57 -5.95
N HIS A 301 9.78 -8.77 -5.98
CA HIS A 301 9.11 -9.32 -7.15
C HIS A 301 7.65 -8.89 -7.13
N LEU A 302 7.12 -8.46 -8.27
CA LEU A 302 5.72 -8.06 -8.45
C LEU A 302 5.12 -8.84 -9.62
N ARG A 303 3.88 -9.33 -9.44
CA ARG A 303 3.08 -9.90 -10.52
C ARG A 303 1.66 -9.36 -10.51
N TRP A 304 1.18 -9.09 -11.72
CA TRP A 304 -0.12 -8.50 -11.99
C TRP A 304 -0.92 -9.42 -12.91
N TRP A 305 -2.17 -9.70 -12.55
CA TRP A 305 -3.13 -10.38 -13.42
C TRP A 305 -4.32 -9.46 -13.69
N PHE A 306 -4.71 -9.39 -14.94
CA PHE A 306 -5.85 -8.59 -15.40
C PHE A 306 -7.05 -9.50 -15.67
N VAL A 307 -8.23 -9.08 -15.21
CA VAL A 307 -9.50 -9.74 -15.48
C VAL A 307 -10.50 -8.66 -15.92
N PRO A 308 -11.00 -8.71 -17.17
CA PRO A 308 -11.97 -7.72 -17.64
C PRO A 308 -13.30 -7.87 -16.87
N ALA A 309 -14.03 -6.77 -16.72
CA ALA A 309 -15.27 -6.71 -15.95
C ALA A 309 -16.33 -7.72 -16.42
N ALA A 310 -16.31 -8.10 -17.69
CA ALA A 310 -17.21 -9.09 -18.28
C ALA A 310 -16.96 -10.52 -17.77
N GLU A 311 -15.72 -10.84 -17.35
CA GLU A 311 -15.32 -12.16 -16.86
C GLU A 311 -15.43 -12.30 -15.34
N VAL A 312 -15.76 -11.22 -14.63
CA VAL A 312 -15.90 -11.21 -13.17
C VAL A 312 -17.30 -11.73 -12.77
N PRO A 313 -17.39 -12.79 -11.95
CA PRO A 313 -18.67 -13.34 -11.52
C PRO A 313 -19.51 -12.34 -10.74
N ARG A 314 -20.84 -12.38 -10.94
CA ARG A 314 -21.80 -11.46 -10.29
C ARG A 314 -22.49 -12.07 -9.09
N GLU A 315 -22.70 -13.39 -9.11
CA GLU A 315 -23.33 -14.12 -8.01
C GLU A 315 -22.35 -14.29 -6.84
N GLU A 316 -22.83 -14.07 -5.62
CA GLU A 316 -21.96 -13.98 -4.44
C GLU A 316 -21.21 -15.28 -4.14
N ALA A 317 -21.86 -16.43 -4.37
CA ALA A 317 -21.24 -17.74 -4.20
C ALA A 317 -20.12 -17.98 -5.23
N GLU A 318 -20.37 -17.63 -6.50
CA GLU A 318 -19.38 -17.78 -7.59
C GLU A 318 -18.22 -16.81 -7.41
N LEU A 319 -18.49 -15.56 -7.01
CA LEU A 319 -17.47 -14.57 -6.71
C LEU A 319 -16.58 -15.01 -5.55
N THR A 320 -17.17 -15.63 -4.52
CA THR A 320 -16.41 -16.19 -3.39
C THR A 320 -15.48 -17.32 -3.87
N ASP A 321 -16.00 -18.26 -4.66
CA ASP A 321 -15.17 -19.35 -5.21
C ASP A 321 -14.02 -18.82 -6.08
N TRP A 322 -14.35 -17.89 -6.99
CA TRP A 322 -13.43 -17.22 -7.89
C TRP A 322 -12.32 -16.49 -7.13
N LEU A 323 -12.67 -15.73 -6.07
CA LEU A 323 -11.71 -15.03 -5.24
C LEU A 323 -10.75 -16.00 -4.55
N TYR A 324 -11.25 -17.11 -4.01
CA TYR A 324 -10.40 -18.13 -3.41
C TYR A 324 -9.54 -18.88 -4.46
N ARG A 325 -9.97 -18.99 -5.73
CA ARG A 325 -9.16 -19.63 -6.79
C ARG A 325 -7.97 -18.74 -7.12
N TRP A 326 -8.23 -17.46 -7.32
CA TRP A 326 -7.18 -16.46 -7.49
C TRP A 326 -6.22 -16.38 -6.32
N TRP A 327 -6.72 -16.43 -5.08
CA TRP A 327 -5.86 -16.44 -3.91
C TRP A 327 -4.94 -17.67 -3.86
N ALA A 328 -5.41 -18.84 -4.29
CA ALA A 328 -4.56 -20.01 -4.43
C ALA A 328 -3.48 -19.82 -5.50
N THR A 329 -3.83 -19.27 -6.67
CA THR A 329 -2.86 -18.93 -7.73
C THR A 329 -1.79 -17.94 -7.25
N ILE A 330 -2.19 -16.92 -6.48
CA ILE A 330 -1.24 -15.96 -5.89
C ILE A 330 -0.31 -16.66 -4.89
N ASP A 331 -0.85 -17.53 -4.04
CA ASP A 331 -0.06 -18.28 -3.05
C ASP A 331 0.98 -19.20 -3.72
N GLU A 332 0.58 -19.91 -4.77
CA GLU A 332 1.45 -20.76 -5.59
C GLU A 332 2.55 -19.95 -6.28
N TRP A 333 2.22 -18.79 -6.85
CA TRP A 333 3.22 -17.90 -7.44
C TRP A 333 4.24 -17.43 -6.38
N ILE A 334 3.78 -17.04 -5.19
CA ILE A 334 4.67 -16.64 -4.09
C ILE A 334 5.60 -17.81 -3.72
N SER A 335 5.09 -19.03 -3.60
CA SER A 335 5.91 -20.22 -3.34
C SER A 335 7.00 -20.37 -4.40
N ALA A 336 6.62 -20.40 -5.68
CA ALA A 336 7.54 -20.60 -6.80
C ALA A 336 8.64 -19.53 -6.87
N THR A 337 8.27 -18.25 -6.79
CA THR A 337 9.23 -17.13 -6.87
C THR A 337 10.16 -17.07 -5.66
N SER A 338 9.65 -17.40 -4.46
CA SER A 338 10.47 -17.40 -3.24
C SER A 338 11.49 -18.54 -3.24
N ASP A 339 11.14 -19.69 -3.82
CA ASP A 339 12.03 -20.84 -3.94
C ASP A 339 13.13 -20.59 -4.99
N ASP A 340 12.77 -20.01 -6.14
CA ASP A 340 13.75 -19.63 -7.19
C ASP A 340 14.77 -18.60 -6.67
N THR A 341 14.30 -17.57 -5.96
CA THR A 341 15.18 -16.57 -5.32
C THR A 341 16.15 -17.22 -4.32
N ARG A 342 15.69 -18.23 -3.57
CA ARG A 342 16.52 -18.94 -2.59
C ARG A 342 17.58 -19.79 -3.30
N GLN A 343 17.23 -20.46 -4.39
CA GLN A 343 18.14 -21.26 -5.18
C GLN A 343 19.24 -20.40 -5.82
N GLN A 344 18.87 -19.28 -6.43
CA GLN A 344 19.83 -18.34 -7.03
C GLN A 344 20.83 -17.77 -6.01
N SER A 345 20.40 -17.54 -4.77
CA SER A 345 21.30 -17.10 -3.69
C SER A 345 22.27 -18.18 -3.20
N ILE A 346 21.93 -19.46 -3.37
CA ILE A 346 22.81 -20.60 -3.02
C ILE A 346 23.86 -20.76 -4.11
N ASP A 347 23.46 -20.70 -5.37
CA ASP A 347 24.36 -20.91 -6.51
C ASP A 347 25.34 -19.74 -6.74
N SER A 348 25.05 -18.55 -6.21
CA SER A 348 25.91 -17.36 -6.29
C SER A 348 26.95 -17.22 -5.17
N ARG A 349 27.07 -18.21 -4.26
CA ARG A 349 28.02 -18.19 -3.13
C ARG A 349 29.17 -19.17 -3.33
#